data_AF-A0A7S1G5U6-F1
#
_entry.id   AF-A0A7S1G5U6-F1
#
_cell.length_a   1.000
_cell.length_b   1.000
_cell.length_c   1.000
_cell.angle_alpha   90.00
_cell.angle_beta   90.00
_cell.angle_gamma   90.00
#
_symmetry.space_group_name_H-M   'P 1'
#
loop_
_entity.id
_entity.type
_entity.pdbx_description
1 polymer ?
#
loop_
_entity_poly.entity_id
_entity_poly.type
_entity_poly.pdbx_seq_one_letter_code
_entity_poly.pdbx_strand_id
1 'polypeptide(L)'
;RLASAAEPYWEVDLDEGDSQNIGTIRVWNRQQEPNRDEVQVVTTTSSGILAGSFTLSIDHFGSVTTTAAIAHNAVAQRRNEDTNVLTPGIGLGESMQAKIEALSNINSVKVKRTGPDSKGGYSWTVTFISEPGDLNEMTVASNDLTSVAASVSVRTTRNGNANVYYNYAGTVFAVTGRLFPAWVMLYDGTESVGDVSLEAARAAAKWRRRITVKQRETVLVLPANTTGRFVRVQLESQTNPLSLAEVQVYEKRHNGFASYEGGSPLAAVTYEPHRSVDEAFAGAEMKGHWFLSIEDLVAANVGDTTNSRPELGRNGRGAFDSWVLQITDSDDVVYNYETDIQAVIKTLPIYGTLYKYDVATGGRGDAIQLVEGQERYEKECYDNCDSRFGVGCPFSTSKDGDVAKRTNRLRAFSEDRSVVYAPNDDYLGADSFNYAIRLDGVESTRQKVGIDVRKCRARDDCANELGGDYIPFRRFD
;
A
#
# COMPACT_ATOMS: atom_id res chain seq x y z
N ARG A 1 18.84 -4.05 -54.72
CA ARG A 1 17.94 -3.50 -53.67
C ARG A 1 18.82 -2.69 -52.74
N LEU A 2 18.54 -1.40 -52.53
CA LEU A 2 19.16 -0.68 -51.42
C LEU A 2 18.67 -1.33 -50.13
N ALA A 3 19.53 -1.49 -49.13
CA ALA A 3 19.09 -1.93 -47.81
C ALA A 3 18.10 -0.87 -47.27
N SER A 4 16.97 -1.31 -46.74
CA SER A 4 16.08 -0.41 -46.00
C SER A 4 16.87 0.13 -44.80
N ALA A 5 16.99 1.46 -44.70
CA ALA A 5 17.62 2.08 -43.55
C ALA A 5 16.94 1.59 -42.27
N ALA A 6 17.73 1.33 -41.22
CA ALA A 6 17.21 0.88 -39.95
C ALA A 6 16.21 1.90 -39.40
N GLU A 7 15.02 1.44 -39.00
CA GLU A 7 14.09 2.25 -38.23
C GLU A 7 14.76 2.74 -36.93
N PRO A 8 14.53 3.98 -36.47
CA PRO A 8 15.21 4.52 -35.31
C PRO A 8 15.06 3.64 -34.07
N TYR A 9 16.18 3.33 -33.45
CA TYR A 9 16.26 2.50 -32.25
C TYR A 9 17.09 3.16 -31.16
N TRP A 10 16.90 2.66 -29.96
CA TRP A 10 17.78 2.83 -28.80
C TRP A 10 18.09 1.43 -28.28
N GLU A 11 19.31 1.21 -27.82
CA GLU A 11 19.73 -0.07 -27.26
C GLU A 11 20.67 0.16 -26.08
N VAL A 12 20.56 -0.70 -25.07
CA VAL A 12 21.50 -0.79 -23.95
C VAL A 12 22.13 -2.18 -23.95
N ASP A 13 23.46 -2.20 -23.81
CA ASP A 13 24.20 -3.36 -23.33
C ASP A 13 24.14 -3.36 -21.80
N LEU A 14 23.69 -4.45 -21.20
CA LEU A 14 23.60 -4.59 -19.74
C LEU A 14 24.97 -4.89 -19.09
N ASP A 15 26.01 -5.10 -19.92
CA ASP A 15 27.44 -5.04 -19.62
C ASP A 15 27.94 -5.79 -18.37
N GLU A 16 27.77 -7.12 -18.38
CA GLU A 16 28.55 -8.04 -17.53
C GLU A 16 29.40 -9.03 -18.35
N GLY A 17 29.61 -8.77 -19.65
CA GLY A 17 30.22 -9.71 -20.61
C GLY A 17 29.31 -10.89 -20.98
N ASP A 18 28.53 -11.40 -20.03
CA ASP A 18 27.60 -12.52 -20.14
C ASP A 18 26.11 -12.10 -20.17
N SER A 19 25.25 -13.08 -20.44
CA SER A 19 23.79 -12.93 -20.55
C SER A 19 23.12 -12.82 -19.17
N GLN A 20 22.37 -11.75 -18.94
CA GLN A 20 21.74 -11.43 -17.65
C GLN A 20 20.36 -12.07 -17.47
N ASN A 21 19.99 -12.41 -16.23
CA ASN A 21 18.62 -12.78 -15.88
C ASN A 21 17.71 -11.54 -15.96
N ILE A 22 16.59 -11.63 -16.69
CA ILE A 22 15.68 -10.50 -16.88
C ILE A 22 14.24 -10.97 -16.65
N GLY A 23 13.66 -10.54 -15.51
CA GLY A 23 12.25 -10.76 -15.18
C GLY A 23 11.34 -9.63 -15.66
N THR A 24 11.83 -8.39 -15.70
CA THR A 24 11.03 -7.20 -16.04
C THR A 24 11.82 -6.18 -16.86
N ILE A 25 11.17 -5.62 -17.89
CA ILE A 25 11.60 -4.39 -18.55
C ILE A 25 10.51 -3.34 -18.36
N ARG A 26 10.86 -2.14 -17.90
CA ARG A 26 9.98 -0.97 -17.89
C ARG A 26 10.47 0.01 -18.95
N VAL A 27 9.55 0.53 -19.77
CA VAL A 27 9.85 1.56 -20.76
C VAL A 27 8.97 2.78 -20.49
N TRP A 28 9.62 3.92 -20.32
CA TRP A 28 8.97 5.19 -20.05
C TRP A 28 8.87 6.03 -21.32
N ASN A 29 7.65 6.36 -21.73
CA ASN A 29 7.39 7.29 -22.81
C ASN A 29 7.66 8.73 -22.35
N ARG A 30 8.31 9.52 -23.20
CA ARG A 30 8.43 10.96 -22.97
C ARG A 30 7.04 11.60 -22.91
N GLN A 31 6.71 12.18 -21.77
CA GLN A 31 5.55 13.06 -21.60
C GLN A 31 6.01 14.38 -20.99
N GLN A 32 5.22 15.43 -21.20
CA GLN A 32 5.39 16.66 -20.45
C GLN A 32 5.04 16.36 -18.99
N GLU A 33 5.96 16.64 -18.07
CA GLU A 33 5.65 16.47 -16.66
C GLU A 33 4.54 17.43 -16.24
N PRO A 34 3.61 17.02 -15.36
CA PRO A 34 2.72 17.96 -14.69
C PRO A 34 3.54 19.00 -13.94
N ASN A 35 3.05 20.25 -13.92
CA ASN A 35 3.62 21.27 -13.05
C ASN A 35 3.49 20.80 -11.59
N ARG A 36 4.59 20.81 -10.86
CA ARG A 36 4.65 20.61 -9.41
C ARG A 36 4.95 21.94 -8.75
N ASP A 37 4.07 22.34 -7.84
CA ASP A 37 4.27 23.51 -6.98
C ASP A 37 5.40 23.26 -5.98
N GLU A 38 6.28 24.23 -5.79
CA GLU A 38 7.26 24.27 -4.70
C GLU A 38 6.55 24.21 -3.34
N VAL A 39 7.08 23.42 -2.40
CA VAL A 39 6.60 23.37 -1.01
C VAL A 39 7.73 23.53 -0.02
N GLN A 40 7.69 24.63 0.73
CA GLN A 40 8.64 24.95 1.80
C GLN A 40 7.92 24.95 3.15
N VAL A 41 8.61 24.52 4.21
CA VAL A 41 8.08 24.49 5.58
C VAL A 41 8.89 25.39 6.47
N VAL A 42 8.24 26.43 7.00
CA VAL A 42 8.80 27.33 8.01
C VAL A 42 8.35 26.84 9.39
N THR A 43 9.26 26.68 10.34
CA THR A 43 8.96 26.21 11.70
C THR A 43 9.62 27.12 12.74
N THR A 44 8.87 27.46 13.79
CA THR A 44 9.40 28.13 14.98
C THR A 44 9.53 27.15 16.13
N THR A 45 10.66 27.19 16.85
CA THR A 45 10.93 26.36 18.03
C THR A 45 11.47 27.21 19.17
N SER A 46 11.29 26.76 20.41
CA SER A 46 11.87 27.41 21.61
C SER A 46 11.83 26.52 22.85
N SER A 47 12.53 26.90 23.91
CA SER A 47 12.46 26.21 25.23
C SER A 47 11.44 26.82 26.20
N GLY A 48 11.14 28.12 26.05
CA GLY A 48 10.16 28.89 26.84
C GLY A 48 8.88 29.18 26.05
N ILE A 49 7.98 29.99 26.60
CA ILE A 49 6.79 30.44 25.84
C ILE A 49 7.24 31.40 24.75
N LEU A 50 6.95 31.06 23.50
CA LEU A 50 7.32 31.82 22.33
C LEU A 50 6.48 33.09 22.20
N ALA A 51 7.14 34.20 21.89
CA ALA A 51 6.53 35.46 21.50
C ALA A 51 7.42 36.16 20.46
N GLY A 52 7.06 37.39 20.07
CA GLY A 52 7.82 38.18 19.09
C GLY A 52 7.50 37.81 17.63
N SER A 53 8.45 38.10 16.75
CA SER A 53 8.29 38.02 15.29
C SER A 53 9.59 37.64 14.58
N PHE A 54 9.52 37.32 13.30
CA PHE A 54 10.66 37.09 12.42
C PHE A 54 10.39 37.64 11.02
N THR A 55 11.41 37.73 10.18
CA THR A 55 11.25 38.05 8.76
C THR A 55 11.89 36.98 7.89
N LEU A 56 11.30 36.73 6.72
CA LEU A 56 11.82 35.79 5.73
C LEU A 56 12.29 36.55 4.50
N SER A 57 13.34 36.05 3.86
CA SER A 57 13.82 36.57 2.59
C SER A 57 13.85 35.48 1.53
N ILE A 58 13.43 35.81 0.31
CA ILE A 58 13.48 34.90 -0.84
C ILE A 58 14.25 35.55 -1.99
N ASP A 59 15.20 34.81 -2.55
CA ASP A 59 15.82 35.15 -3.83
C ASP A 59 15.01 34.47 -4.94
N HIS A 60 14.33 35.27 -5.76
CA HIS A 60 13.63 34.77 -6.94
C HIS A 60 14.16 35.49 -8.19
N PHE A 61 14.76 34.72 -9.11
CA PHE A 61 15.44 35.21 -10.32
C PHE A 61 16.52 36.29 -10.07
N GLY A 62 17.27 36.21 -8.96
CA GLY A 62 18.28 37.20 -8.58
C GLY A 62 17.70 38.46 -7.95
N SER A 63 16.39 38.49 -7.69
CA SER A 63 15.72 39.54 -6.93
C SER A 63 15.44 39.04 -5.52
N VAL A 64 16.22 39.56 -4.56
CA VAL A 64 16.04 39.28 -3.14
C VAL A 64 15.01 40.24 -2.55
N THR A 65 13.94 39.69 -1.97
CA THR A 65 12.90 40.44 -1.26
C THR A 65 12.75 39.91 0.17
N THR A 66 12.31 40.76 1.09
CA THR A 66 12.12 40.41 2.51
C THR A 66 10.70 40.76 2.97
N THR A 67 10.07 39.87 3.74
CA THR A 67 8.72 40.08 4.26
C THR A 67 8.71 41.20 5.30
N ALA A 68 7.55 41.84 5.48
CA ALA A 68 7.28 42.53 6.75
C ALA A 68 7.31 41.52 7.91
N ALA A 69 7.42 42.02 9.15
CA ALA A 69 7.49 41.17 10.35
C ALA A 69 6.30 40.19 10.43
N ILE A 70 6.62 38.90 10.55
CA ILE A 70 5.69 37.79 10.72
C ILE A 70 5.66 37.46 12.21
N ALA A 71 4.51 37.62 12.86
CA ALA A 71 4.40 37.26 14.28
C ALA A 71 4.48 35.74 14.49
N HIS A 72 5.05 35.30 15.62
CA HIS A 72 5.18 33.87 15.98
C HIS A 72 3.85 33.08 15.95
N ASN A 73 2.72 33.77 16.07
CA ASN A 73 1.36 33.24 16.08
C ASN A 73 0.58 33.52 14.78
N ALA A 74 1.25 33.92 13.70
CA ALA A 74 0.62 34.29 12.42
C ALA A 74 -0.34 33.23 11.89
N VAL A 75 -1.60 33.60 11.64
CA VAL A 75 -2.60 32.73 11.02
C VAL A 75 -2.17 32.33 9.61
N ALA A 76 -2.64 31.18 9.11
CA ALA A 76 -2.14 30.61 7.87
C ALA A 76 -2.47 31.50 6.65
N GLN A 77 -3.75 31.78 6.46
CA GLN A 77 -4.28 32.40 5.24
C GLN A 77 -5.03 33.70 5.55
N ARG A 78 -5.20 34.57 4.54
CA ARG A 78 -5.98 35.83 4.67
C ARG A 78 -7.40 35.59 5.19
N ARG A 79 -8.04 34.48 4.79
CA ARG A 79 -9.38 34.06 5.27
C ARG A 79 -9.43 33.66 6.75
N ASN A 80 -8.28 33.61 7.44
CA ASN A 80 -8.17 33.33 8.87
C ASN A 80 -7.85 34.59 9.69
N GLU A 81 -7.70 35.75 9.04
CA GLU A 81 -7.49 37.04 9.69
C GLU A 81 -8.82 37.57 10.27
N ASP A 82 -8.76 38.21 11.43
CA ASP A 82 -9.89 38.98 11.98
C ASP A 82 -9.66 40.47 11.69
N THR A 83 -10.41 41.01 10.75
CA THR A 83 -10.27 42.41 10.30
C THR A 83 -10.72 43.44 11.34
N ASN A 84 -11.35 43.01 12.44
CA ASN A 84 -11.73 43.87 13.56
C ASN A 84 -10.64 44.00 14.62
N VAL A 85 -9.54 43.26 14.48
CA VAL A 85 -8.48 43.11 15.48
C VAL A 85 -7.15 43.60 14.91
N LEU A 86 -6.40 44.39 15.68
CA LEU A 86 -5.08 44.93 15.31
C LEU A 86 -3.91 44.12 15.92
N THR A 87 -4.20 42.98 16.53
CA THR A 87 -3.20 42.10 17.16
C THR A 87 -2.30 41.45 16.09
N PRO A 88 -0.97 41.56 16.22
CA PRO A 88 -0.04 40.90 15.32
C PRO A 88 -0.29 39.39 15.23
N GLY A 89 -0.12 38.88 14.01
CA GLY A 89 -0.42 37.49 13.65
C GLY A 89 -1.90 37.12 13.49
N ILE A 90 -2.85 38.01 13.80
CA ILE A 90 -4.29 37.73 13.72
C ILE A 90 -5.04 38.77 12.88
N GLY A 91 -4.62 40.04 12.90
CA GLY A 91 -5.30 41.14 12.21
C GLY A 91 -5.23 41.12 10.68
N LEU A 92 -5.82 42.14 10.05
CA LEU A 92 -5.77 42.33 8.60
C LEU A 92 -4.33 42.46 8.10
N GLY A 93 -3.93 41.60 7.16
CA GLY A 93 -2.58 41.56 6.59
C GLY A 93 -1.53 40.90 7.50
N GLU A 94 -1.95 40.20 8.56
CA GLU A 94 -1.07 39.53 9.51
C GLU A 94 -0.86 38.03 9.26
N SER A 95 -1.57 37.43 8.29
CA SER A 95 -1.36 36.03 7.92
C SER A 95 -0.02 35.79 7.25
N MET A 96 0.53 34.58 7.41
CA MET A 96 1.73 34.12 6.70
C MET A 96 1.58 34.31 5.19
N GLN A 97 0.42 33.94 4.65
CA GLN A 97 0.05 34.18 3.24
C GLN A 97 0.16 35.68 2.89
N ALA A 98 -0.44 36.57 3.68
CA ALA A 98 -0.43 38.01 3.39
C ALA A 98 0.96 38.63 3.37
N LYS A 99 1.86 38.19 4.25
CA LYS A 99 3.23 38.69 4.34
C LYS A 99 4.10 38.23 3.16
N ILE A 100 3.86 37.03 2.63
CA ILE A 100 4.58 36.46 1.47
C ILE A 100 4.06 37.02 0.14
N GLU A 101 2.73 37.12 -0.04
CA GLU A 101 2.12 37.71 -1.25
C GLU A 101 2.28 39.24 -1.34
N ALA A 102 2.87 39.88 -0.31
CA ALA A 102 3.27 41.28 -0.35
C ALA A 102 4.66 41.50 -0.98
N LEU A 103 5.40 40.42 -1.27
CA LEU A 103 6.71 40.48 -1.92
C LEU A 103 6.54 40.76 -3.41
N SER A 104 7.35 41.65 -3.99
CA SER A 104 7.22 42.04 -5.40
C SER A 104 7.54 40.95 -6.42
N ASN A 105 8.12 39.84 -5.97
CA ASN A 105 8.55 38.70 -6.77
C ASN A 105 7.74 37.41 -6.49
N ILE A 106 6.73 37.44 -5.60
CA ILE A 106 5.85 36.30 -5.28
C ILE A 106 4.38 36.77 -5.34
N ASN A 107 3.53 36.07 -6.08
CA ASN A 107 2.17 36.53 -6.37
C ASN A 107 1.09 35.81 -5.53
N SER A 108 1.11 34.48 -5.44
CA SER A 108 0.04 33.67 -4.85
C SER A 108 0.60 32.42 -4.17
N VAL A 109 0.38 32.31 -2.86
CA VAL A 109 0.78 31.13 -2.07
C VAL A 109 -0.39 30.57 -1.27
N LYS A 110 -0.40 29.25 -1.08
CA LYS A 110 -1.34 28.57 -0.18
C LYS A 110 -0.60 28.08 1.04
N VAL A 111 -1.01 28.56 2.20
CA VAL A 111 -0.38 28.22 3.48
C VAL A 111 -1.31 27.35 4.32
N LYS A 112 -0.75 26.30 4.93
CA LYS A 112 -1.36 25.49 5.99
C LYS A 112 -0.51 25.63 7.25
N ARG A 113 -1.14 25.82 8.42
CA ARG A 113 -0.45 25.90 9.72
C ARG A 113 -0.76 24.69 10.59
N THR A 114 0.24 24.18 11.30
CA THR A 114 0.16 23.10 12.28
C THR A 114 0.73 23.59 13.62
N GLY A 115 0.16 23.15 14.74
CA GLY A 115 0.47 23.65 16.09
C GLY A 115 -0.71 24.39 16.74
N PRO A 116 -0.50 25.07 17.89
CA PRO A 116 0.79 25.27 18.53
C PRO A 116 1.33 24.01 19.19
N ASP A 117 2.65 23.96 19.41
CA ASP A 117 3.25 23.05 20.39
C ASP A 117 3.02 23.55 21.84
N SER A 118 3.57 22.85 22.84
CA SER A 118 3.47 23.25 24.27
C SER A 118 4.14 24.58 24.63
N LYS A 119 4.84 25.21 23.68
CA LYS A 119 5.61 26.44 23.80
C LYS A 119 5.05 27.59 22.97
N GLY A 120 4.05 27.33 22.12
CA GLY A 120 3.52 28.33 21.18
C GLY A 120 4.25 28.39 19.83
N GLY A 121 5.14 27.43 19.57
CA GLY A 121 5.76 27.23 18.25
C GLY A 121 4.78 26.66 17.23
N TYR A 122 4.95 27.01 15.97
CA TYR A 122 4.10 26.58 14.85
C TYR A 122 4.96 26.17 13.64
N SER A 123 4.39 25.33 12.78
CA SER A 123 4.91 25.08 11.44
C SER A 123 3.91 25.57 10.38
N TRP A 124 4.40 26.31 9.40
CA TRP A 124 3.66 26.73 8.21
C TRP A 124 4.20 26.01 6.98
N THR A 125 3.38 25.17 6.36
CA THR A 125 3.61 24.63 5.03
C THR A 125 3.15 25.65 4.00
N VAL A 126 4.09 26.21 3.23
CA VAL A 126 3.86 27.19 2.17
C VAL A 126 3.99 26.49 0.83
N THR A 127 2.93 26.51 0.03
CA THR A 127 2.91 26.02 -1.36
C THR A 127 2.85 27.23 -2.30
N PHE A 128 3.84 27.37 -3.19
CA PHE A 128 3.89 28.46 -4.17
C PHE A 128 3.11 28.05 -5.42
N ILE A 129 2.02 28.77 -5.73
CA ILE A 129 1.08 28.38 -6.79
C ILE A 129 1.37 29.10 -8.11
N SER A 130 1.91 30.32 -8.04
CA SER A 130 2.12 31.18 -9.20
C SER A 130 3.55 31.19 -9.75
N GLU A 131 4.53 30.74 -8.97
CA GLU A 131 5.94 30.74 -9.34
C GLU A 131 6.36 29.32 -9.79
N PRO A 132 6.39 29.04 -11.11
CA PRO A 132 6.80 27.74 -11.61
C PRO A 132 8.32 27.58 -11.54
N GLY A 133 8.78 26.48 -10.97
CA GLY A 133 10.21 26.18 -10.85
C GLY A 133 10.60 25.62 -9.50
N ASP A 134 11.83 25.11 -9.47
CA ASP A 134 12.56 24.90 -8.24
C ASP A 134 12.90 26.31 -7.70
N LEU A 135 12.33 26.69 -6.56
CA LEU A 135 12.53 28.01 -5.99
C LEU A 135 13.61 27.93 -4.92
N ASN A 136 14.46 28.95 -4.83
CA ASN A 136 15.42 29.03 -3.73
C ASN A 136 14.67 28.96 -2.38
N GLU A 137 15.24 28.20 -1.45
CA GLU A 137 14.72 28.09 -0.09
C GLU A 137 14.68 29.48 0.58
N MET A 138 13.55 29.84 1.19
CA MET A 138 13.46 31.08 1.97
C MET A 138 14.47 31.06 3.12
N THR A 139 15.17 32.16 3.32
CA THR A 139 16.12 32.34 4.42
C THR A 139 15.51 33.19 5.53
N VAL A 140 16.00 33.03 6.76
CA VAL A 140 15.58 33.86 7.90
C VAL A 140 16.37 35.16 7.87
N ALA A 141 15.70 36.28 7.61
CA ALA A 141 16.33 37.59 7.48
C ALA A 141 16.50 38.30 8.83
N SER A 142 15.52 38.18 9.72
CA SER A 142 15.61 38.56 11.13
C SER A 142 14.89 37.54 12.01
N ASN A 143 15.40 37.35 13.23
CA ASN A 143 14.79 36.53 14.26
C ASN A 143 14.63 37.37 15.52
N ASP A 144 13.49 38.02 15.64
CA ASP A 144 13.10 38.89 16.77
C ASP A 144 12.12 38.13 17.71
N LEU A 145 12.25 36.80 17.77
CA LEU A 145 11.46 35.92 18.64
C LEU A 145 11.96 36.02 20.08
N THR A 146 11.02 36.18 21.02
CA THR A 146 11.31 36.42 22.43
C THR A 146 11.05 35.18 23.27
N SER A 147 12.01 34.24 23.27
CA SER A 147 12.11 33.14 24.23
C SER A 147 13.54 32.61 24.32
N VAL A 148 13.87 31.89 25.41
CA VAL A 148 15.09 31.07 25.51
C VAL A 148 15.14 30.09 24.33
N ALA A 149 16.29 30.08 23.64
CA ALA A 149 16.57 29.27 22.46
C ALA A 149 15.50 29.36 21.35
N ALA A 150 14.89 30.54 21.17
CA ALA A 150 13.93 30.78 20.09
C ALA A 150 14.62 30.79 18.72
N SER A 151 14.14 29.96 17.80
CA SER A 151 14.69 29.86 16.45
C SER A 151 13.59 29.71 15.40
N VAL A 152 13.93 30.13 14.17
CA VAL A 152 13.16 29.87 12.96
C VAL A 152 14.02 28.97 12.07
N SER A 153 13.44 27.93 11.50
CA SER A 153 14.05 27.12 10.45
C SER A 153 13.13 27.07 9.24
N VAL A 154 13.70 27.20 8.05
CA VAL A 154 13.02 26.86 6.80
C VAL A 154 13.60 25.55 6.28
N ARG A 155 12.81 24.78 5.54
CA ARG A 155 13.30 23.71 4.66
C ARG A 155 12.41 23.58 3.42
N THR A 156 12.99 23.38 2.24
CA THR A 156 12.25 22.83 1.10
C THR A 156 11.87 21.37 1.40
N THR A 157 10.64 21.01 1.06
CA THR A 157 10.06 19.66 1.26
C THR A 157 9.59 19.02 -0.04
N ARG A 158 9.44 19.82 -1.09
CA ARG A 158 9.22 19.37 -2.46
C ARG A 158 9.66 20.49 -3.40
N ASN A 159 10.71 20.25 -4.18
CA ASN A 159 11.13 21.16 -5.23
C ASN A 159 10.01 21.28 -6.26
N GLY A 160 9.68 22.50 -6.65
CA GLY A 160 8.80 22.74 -7.78
C GLY A 160 9.47 22.38 -9.11
N ASN A 161 8.71 22.26 -10.20
CA ASN A 161 9.28 22.09 -11.54
C ASN A 161 8.84 23.21 -12.49
N ALA A 162 9.81 23.71 -13.26
CA ALA A 162 9.59 24.75 -14.25
C ALA A 162 9.33 24.10 -15.61
N ASN A 163 8.07 23.87 -15.94
CA ASN A 163 7.62 23.57 -17.31
C ASN A 163 7.75 24.80 -18.26
N VAL A 164 8.58 25.77 -17.87
CA VAL A 164 8.62 27.17 -18.33
C VAL A 164 9.35 27.31 -19.66
N TYR A 165 10.12 26.29 -20.07
CA TYR A 165 10.68 26.20 -21.43
C TYR A 165 9.61 26.14 -22.54
N TYR A 166 8.31 26.01 -22.20
CA TYR A 166 7.21 25.95 -23.17
C TYR A 166 6.31 27.20 -23.20
N ASN A 167 6.32 28.07 -22.18
CA ASN A 167 5.21 29.01 -21.96
C ASN A 167 5.54 30.52 -22.06
N TYR A 168 6.80 30.91 -22.30
CA TYR A 168 7.14 32.30 -22.63
C TYR A 168 7.52 32.46 -24.11
N ALA A 169 6.55 32.98 -24.88
CA ALA A 169 6.75 33.80 -26.09
C ALA A 169 7.89 33.41 -27.05
N GLY A 170 7.95 32.15 -27.46
CA GLY A 170 8.81 31.69 -28.55
C GLY A 170 8.47 30.27 -28.96
N THR A 171 8.32 30.02 -30.26
CA THR A 171 8.18 28.65 -30.80
C THR A 171 9.48 27.88 -30.61
N VAL A 172 9.66 27.30 -29.43
CA VAL A 172 10.71 26.31 -29.17
C VAL A 172 10.24 24.97 -29.72
N PHE A 173 11.09 24.38 -30.55
CA PHE A 173 10.98 23.08 -31.22
C PHE A 173 9.92 22.15 -30.63
N ALA A 174 8.86 21.88 -31.40
CA ALA A 174 7.99 20.74 -31.15
C ALA A 174 8.90 19.50 -30.98
N VAL A 175 8.95 18.93 -29.78
CA VAL A 175 9.95 17.91 -29.46
C VAL A 175 9.61 16.66 -30.26
N THR A 176 10.29 16.50 -31.40
CA THR A 176 9.92 15.54 -32.43
C THR A 176 10.09 14.11 -31.96
N GLY A 177 9.40 13.19 -32.63
CA GLY A 177 9.46 11.77 -32.30
C GLY A 177 8.48 11.30 -31.24
N ARG A 178 8.47 9.99 -31.04
CA ARG A 178 7.48 9.25 -30.24
C ARG A 178 8.04 7.89 -29.84
N LEU A 179 7.48 7.27 -28.80
CA LEU A 179 7.75 5.87 -28.47
C LEU A 179 6.85 4.90 -29.23
N PHE A 180 5.58 5.23 -29.48
CA PHE A 180 4.58 4.25 -29.92
C PHE A 180 4.14 4.40 -31.39
N PRO A 181 3.90 3.30 -32.12
CA PRO A 181 4.18 1.91 -31.72
C PRO A 181 5.66 1.56 -31.95
N ALA A 182 6.19 0.69 -31.10
CA ALA A 182 7.58 0.20 -31.16
C ALA A 182 7.63 -1.28 -30.78
N TRP A 183 8.81 -1.89 -30.97
CA TRP A 183 9.16 -3.20 -30.43
C TRP A 183 10.22 -3.03 -29.35
N VAL A 184 9.96 -3.65 -28.20
CA VAL A 184 10.98 -3.94 -27.19
C VAL A 184 11.49 -5.36 -27.46
N MET A 185 12.79 -5.51 -27.57
CA MET A 185 13.46 -6.73 -28.02
C MET A 185 14.65 -7.02 -27.12
N LEU A 186 14.87 -8.30 -26.86
CA LEU A 186 15.98 -8.82 -26.07
C LEU A 186 16.84 -9.71 -26.96
N TYR A 187 18.15 -9.47 -26.94
CA TYR A 187 19.15 -10.26 -27.65
C TYR A 187 20.13 -10.92 -26.68
N ASP A 188 20.85 -11.89 -27.21
CA ASP A 188 21.86 -12.69 -26.55
C ASP A 188 23.10 -12.73 -27.45
N GLY A 189 24.27 -13.02 -26.89
CA GLY A 189 25.56 -13.00 -27.59
C GLY A 189 26.50 -11.89 -27.10
N THR A 190 27.68 -11.81 -27.72
CA THR A 190 28.79 -10.94 -27.29
C THR A 190 28.78 -9.54 -27.93
N GLU A 191 27.96 -9.33 -28.96
CA GLU A 191 27.91 -8.10 -29.76
C GLU A 191 26.46 -7.73 -30.10
N SER A 192 26.23 -6.44 -30.33
CA SER A 192 24.94 -5.89 -30.78
C SER A 192 24.53 -6.44 -32.16
N VAL A 193 23.22 -6.53 -32.42
CA VAL A 193 22.68 -6.79 -33.77
C VAL A 193 22.88 -5.62 -34.75
N GLY A 194 23.31 -4.45 -34.27
CA GLY A 194 23.71 -3.30 -35.09
C GLY A 194 22.58 -2.60 -35.84
N ASP A 195 22.93 -1.86 -36.89
CA ASP A 195 22.03 -1.04 -37.73
C ASP A 195 21.24 -1.91 -38.72
N VAL A 196 20.31 -2.72 -38.19
CA VAL A 196 19.42 -3.58 -38.98
C VAL A 196 17.98 -3.05 -39.02
N SER A 197 17.27 -3.37 -40.10
CA SER A 197 15.83 -3.07 -40.23
C SER A 197 15.03 -3.73 -39.12
N LEU A 198 13.89 -3.14 -38.76
CA LEU A 198 13.00 -3.67 -37.72
C LEU A 198 12.57 -5.11 -38.00
N GLU A 199 12.43 -5.52 -39.26
CA GLU A 199 12.13 -6.92 -39.63
C GLU A 199 13.28 -7.86 -39.22
N ALA A 200 14.52 -7.51 -39.57
CA ALA A 200 15.70 -8.28 -39.21
C ALA A 200 15.99 -8.24 -37.70
N ALA A 201 15.87 -7.07 -37.08
CA ALA A 201 15.98 -6.89 -35.63
C ALA A 201 14.97 -7.77 -34.88
N ARG A 202 13.71 -7.79 -35.31
CA ARG A 202 12.70 -8.69 -34.73
C ARG A 202 13.06 -10.14 -34.97
N ALA A 203 13.51 -10.52 -36.17
CA ALA A 203 13.85 -11.90 -36.50
C ALA A 203 15.00 -12.46 -35.63
N ALA A 204 15.99 -11.63 -35.29
CA ALA A 204 17.12 -12.00 -34.44
C ALA A 204 16.80 -12.01 -32.92
N ALA A 205 15.67 -11.44 -32.48
CA ALA A 205 15.38 -11.26 -31.06
C ALA A 205 14.96 -12.57 -30.37
N LYS A 206 15.66 -12.92 -29.28
CA LYS A 206 15.37 -14.07 -28.40
C LYS A 206 14.03 -13.92 -27.70
N TRP A 207 13.69 -12.70 -27.29
CA TRP A 207 12.35 -12.31 -26.84
C TRP A 207 11.97 -10.96 -27.45
N ARG A 208 10.69 -10.75 -27.75
CA ARG A 208 10.20 -9.50 -28.34
C ARG A 208 8.73 -9.22 -28.01
N ARG A 209 8.40 -7.96 -27.72
CA ARG A 209 7.03 -7.50 -27.47
C ARG A 209 6.77 -6.18 -28.19
N ARG A 210 5.65 -6.12 -28.93
CA ARG A 210 5.15 -4.88 -29.53
C ARG A 210 4.43 -4.04 -28.48
N ILE A 211 4.75 -2.76 -28.41
CA ILE A 211 4.07 -1.78 -27.57
C ILE A 211 3.30 -0.80 -28.47
N THR A 212 1.99 -0.69 -28.26
CA THR A 212 1.08 0.08 -29.15
C THR A 212 0.21 1.10 -28.41
N VAL A 213 -0.12 0.83 -27.14
CA VAL A 213 -0.92 1.71 -26.29
C VAL A 213 -0.06 2.88 -25.82
N LYS A 214 -0.51 4.11 -26.07
CA LYS A 214 0.17 5.32 -25.57
C LYS A 214 -0.06 5.46 -24.07
N GLN A 215 0.97 5.22 -23.28
CA GLN A 215 0.99 5.40 -21.82
C GLN A 215 2.38 5.88 -21.37
N ARG A 216 2.49 6.49 -20.19
CA ARG A 216 3.77 7.01 -19.66
C ARG A 216 4.68 5.87 -19.22
N GLU A 217 4.23 5.02 -18.30
CA GLU A 217 4.92 3.77 -17.93
C GLU A 217 4.39 2.56 -18.73
N THR A 218 5.29 1.72 -19.28
CA THR A 218 4.95 0.41 -19.85
C THR A 218 5.77 -0.70 -19.18
N VAL A 219 5.13 -1.48 -18.32
CA VAL A 219 5.73 -2.66 -17.67
C VAL A 219 5.58 -3.89 -18.56
N LEU A 220 6.71 -4.56 -18.85
CA LEU A 220 6.79 -5.78 -19.62
C LEU A 220 7.38 -6.88 -18.75
N VAL A 221 6.56 -7.89 -18.44
CA VAL A 221 6.96 -9.06 -17.66
C VAL A 221 7.43 -10.17 -18.61
N LEU A 222 8.63 -10.69 -18.41
CA LEU A 222 9.21 -11.72 -19.26
C LEU A 222 8.83 -13.13 -18.74
N PRO A 223 8.94 -14.19 -19.57
CA PRO A 223 8.84 -15.57 -19.11
C PRO A 223 9.89 -15.88 -18.02
N ALA A 224 9.60 -16.84 -17.15
CA ALA A 224 10.56 -17.30 -16.14
C ALA A 224 11.87 -17.79 -16.79
N ASN A 225 13.00 -17.54 -16.14
CA ASN A 225 14.34 -17.91 -16.60
C ASN A 225 14.73 -17.31 -17.97
N THR A 226 14.16 -16.16 -18.36
CA THR A 226 14.60 -15.45 -19.57
C THR A 226 15.92 -14.75 -19.32
N THR A 227 16.91 -15.02 -20.17
CA THR A 227 18.20 -14.33 -20.15
C THR A 227 18.47 -13.51 -21.41
N GLY A 228 19.27 -12.46 -21.32
CA GLY A 228 19.80 -11.71 -22.46
C GLY A 228 20.74 -10.59 -22.04
N ARG A 229 21.44 -10.00 -23.00
CA ARG A 229 22.45 -8.95 -22.77
C ARG A 229 22.07 -7.59 -23.34
N PHE A 230 21.46 -7.55 -24.52
CA PHE A 230 21.07 -6.28 -25.17
C PHE A 230 19.56 -6.09 -25.15
N VAL A 231 19.10 -4.96 -24.61
CA VAL A 231 17.69 -4.54 -24.67
C VAL A 231 17.54 -3.40 -25.67
N ARG A 232 16.82 -3.67 -26.77
CA ARG A 232 16.52 -2.68 -27.83
C ARG A 232 15.07 -2.22 -27.76
N VAL A 233 14.87 -0.92 -27.96
CA VAL A 233 13.58 -0.32 -28.30
C VAL A 233 13.70 0.23 -29.73
N GLN A 234 12.94 -0.33 -30.69
CA GLN A 234 12.97 0.12 -32.09
C GLN A 234 11.58 0.55 -32.56
N LEU A 235 11.49 1.76 -33.13
CA LEU A 235 10.24 2.39 -33.52
C LEU A 235 9.65 1.76 -34.79
N GLU A 236 8.32 1.60 -34.86
CA GLU A 236 7.64 1.29 -36.13
C GLU A 236 7.49 2.57 -36.98
N SER A 237 8.61 3.09 -37.47
CA SER A 237 8.67 4.29 -38.31
C SER A 237 10.01 4.47 -39.02
N GLN A 238 9.98 4.81 -40.30
CA GLN A 238 11.17 5.24 -41.04
C GLN A 238 11.30 6.77 -41.14
N THR A 239 10.35 7.54 -40.60
CA THR A 239 10.23 8.99 -40.81
C THR A 239 10.19 9.81 -39.52
N ASN A 240 9.73 9.22 -38.41
CA ASN A 240 9.75 9.87 -37.09
C ASN A 240 10.99 9.40 -36.32
N PRO A 241 11.70 10.27 -35.61
CA PRO A 241 12.70 9.83 -34.66
C PRO A 241 12.06 9.07 -33.48
N LEU A 242 12.82 8.17 -32.86
CA LEU A 242 12.45 7.57 -31.59
C LEU A 242 12.63 8.61 -30.47
N SER A 243 11.70 8.64 -29.53
CA SER A 243 11.88 9.38 -28.28
C SER A 243 11.21 8.65 -27.12
N LEU A 244 11.98 8.44 -26.07
CA LEU A 244 11.60 7.79 -24.81
C LEU A 244 12.27 8.57 -23.66
N ALA A 245 11.78 8.41 -22.44
CA ALA A 245 12.34 9.06 -21.26
C ALA A 245 13.39 8.17 -20.57
N GLU A 246 13.06 6.89 -20.37
CA GLU A 246 13.87 5.95 -19.59
C GLU A 246 13.56 4.50 -20.00
N VAL A 247 14.53 3.60 -19.83
CA VAL A 247 14.33 2.15 -19.83
C VAL A 247 15.00 1.60 -18.57
N GLN A 248 14.25 0.81 -17.80
CA GLN A 248 14.75 0.12 -16.61
C GLN A 248 14.63 -1.38 -16.83
N VAL A 249 15.65 -2.14 -16.43
CA VAL A 249 15.72 -3.60 -16.61
C VAL A 249 16.02 -4.22 -15.26
N TYR A 250 15.27 -5.26 -14.89
CA TYR A 250 15.34 -5.90 -13.58
C TYR A 250 15.39 -7.42 -13.72
N GLU A 251 16.27 -8.06 -12.95
CA GLU A 251 16.20 -9.51 -12.71
C GLU A 251 14.87 -9.89 -12.04
N LYS A 252 14.44 -9.13 -11.02
CA LYS A 252 13.17 -9.37 -10.33
C LYS A 252 12.00 -9.29 -11.32
N ARG A 253 11.20 -10.36 -11.37
CA ARG A 253 9.96 -10.43 -12.14
C ARG A 253 8.84 -9.65 -11.41
N HIS A 254 8.25 -8.68 -12.09
CA HIS A 254 7.14 -7.88 -11.59
C HIS A 254 5.93 -8.77 -11.31
N ASN A 255 5.53 -8.84 -10.04
CA ASN A 255 4.45 -9.70 -9.56
C ASN A 255 3.11 -8.96 -9.57
N GLY A 256 2.63 -8.60 -10.76
CA GLY A 256 1.34 -7.92 -10.91
C GLY A 256 0.16 -8.90 -10.93
N PHE A 257 -0.98 -8.53 -10.34
CA PHE A 257 -2.22 -9.33 -10.37
C PHE A 257 -2.66 -9.73 -11.80
N ALA A 258 -2.39 -8.88 -12.80
CA ALA A 258 -2.65 -9.18 -14.22
C ALA A 258 -1.80 -10.33 -14.79
N SER A 259 -0.81 -10.82 -14.05
CA SER A 259 0.03 -11.98 -14.38
C SER A 259 -0.17 -13.17 -13.44
N TYR A 260 -1.16 -13.11 -12.54
CA TYR A 260 -1.53 -14.22 -11.68
C TYR A 260 -2.34 -15.25 -12.47
N GLU A 261 -1.85 -16.49 -12.55
CA GLU A 261 -2.45 -17.55 -13.37
C GLU A 261 -3.63 -18.27 -12.69
N GLY A 262 -4.11 -17.74 -11.57
CA GLY A 262 -5.15 -18.35 -10.74
C GLY A 262 -4.60 -19.40 -9.76
N GLY A 263 -5.50 -19.94 -8.93
CA GLY A 263 -5.17 -20.91 -7.89
C GLY A 263 -5.78 -20.56 -6.54
N SER A 264 -5.66 -21.48 -5.58
CA SER A 264 -6.05 -21.25 -4.19
C SER A 264 -5.20 -22.13 -3.26
N PRO A 265 -4.67 -21.61 -2.14
CA PRO A 265 -4.72 -20.21 -1.72
C PRO A 265 -3.92 -19.28 -2.64
N LEU A 266 -4.24 -17.97 -2.59
CA LEU A 266 -3.36 -16.93 -3.15
C LEU A 266 -2.02 -16.98 -2.41
N ALA A 267 -0.90 -16.85 -3.13
CA ALA A 267 0.41 -16.83 -2.51
C ALA A 267 0.55 -15.60 -1.60
N ALA A 268 1.03 -15.78 -0.37
CA ALA A 268 1.25 -14.71 0.60
C ALA A 268 2.54 -13.93 0.26
N VAL A 269 2.50 -13.18 -0.85
CA VAL A 269 3.62 -12.42 -1.41
C VAL A 269 3.18 -10.99 -1.74
N THR A 270 4.14 -10.06 -1.84
CA THR A 270 3.86 -8.70 -2.32
C THR A 270 3.45 -8.73 -3.79
N TYR A 271 2.25 -8.24 -4.07
CA TYR A 271 1.78 -7.96 -5.43
C TYR A 271 1.99 -6.47 -5.75
N GLU A 272 2.46 -6.20 -6.97
CA GLU A 272 2.79 -4.85 -7.44
C GLU A 272 1.67 -4.30 -8.35
N PRO A 273 1.35 -3.00 -8.30
CA PRO A 273 0.35 -2.41 -9.17
C PRO A 273 0.86 -2.30 -10.62
N HIS A 274 -0.04 -2.38 -11.60
CA HIS A 274 0.32 -2.28 -13.03
C HIS A 274 0.94 -0.93 -13.44
N ARG A 275 0.72 0.11 -12.62
CA ARG A 275 1.30 1.45 -12.74
C ARG A 275 1.70 1.93 -11.36
N SER A 276 2.77 2.72 -11.25
CA SER A 276 3.15 3.30 -9.97
C SER A 276 2.06 4.22 -9.39
N VAL A 277 2.08 4.46 -8.08
CA VAL A 277 1.15 5.37 -7.40
C VAL A 277 1.31 6.80 -7.94
N ASP A 278 2.55 7.27 -8.15
CA ASP A 278 2.80 8.61 -8.67
C ASP A 278 2.30 8.77 -10.13
N GLU A 279 2.31 7.70 -10.93
CA GLU A 279 1.68 7.65 -12.24
C GLU A 279 0.14 7.66 -12.19
N ALA A 280 -0.45 6.98 -11.20
CA ALA A 280 -1.89 6.90 -11.03
C ALA A 280 -2.50 8.23 -10.55
N PHE A 281 -1.77 9.01 -9.74
CA PHE A 281 -2.27 10.23 -9.10
C PHE A 281 -1.58 11.52 -9.54
N ALA A 282 -0.50 11.46 -10.32
CA ALA A 282 0.23 12.61 -10.87
C ALA A 282 0.61 13.67 -9.80
N GLY A 283 1.00 13.23 -8.60
CA GLY A 283 1.32 14.10 -7.47
C GLY A 283 0.13 14.78 -6.75
N ALA A 284 -1.12 14.37 -7.03
CA ALA A 284 -2.31 14.94 -6.37
C ALA A 284 -2.43 14.51 -4.89
N GLU A 285 -2.81 15.44 -4.01
CA GLU A 285 -3.09 15.15 -2.59
C GLU A 285 -4.43 14.39 -2.47
N MET A 286 -4.36 13.08 -2.27
CA MET A 286 -5.54 12.21 -2.10
C MET A 286 -5.93 12.04 -0.63
N LYS A 287 -7.24 12.12 -0.34
CA LYS A 287 -7.82 11.87 0.99
C LYS A 287 -9.12 11.08 0.85
N GLY A 288 -9.29 10.06 1.68
CA GLY A 288 -10.49 9.23 1.70
C GLY A 288 -10.19 7.76 1.98
N HIS A 289 -11.21 6.92 1.83
CA HIS A 289 -11.11 5.48 1.96
C HIS A 289 -10.55 4.86 0.66
N TRP A 290 -9.67 3.88 0.81
CA TRP A 290 -9.14 3.10 -0.31
C TRP A 290 -9.89 1.77 -0.42
N PHE A 291 -10.35 1.43 -1.61
CA PHE A 291 -11.08 0.20 -1.88
C PHE A 291 -10.29 -0.67 -2.87
N LEU A 292 -9.90 -1.87 -2.44
CA LEU A 292 -9.36 -2.87 -3.34
C LEU A 292 -10.52 -3.63 -4.00
N SER A 293 -10.62 -3.52 -5.32
CA SER A 293 -11.53 -4.32 -6.14
C SER A 293 -10.75 -5.40 -6.88
N ILE A 294 -11.13 -6.66 -6.70
CA ILE A 294 -10.55 -7.80 -7.42
C ILE A 294 -11.67 -8.46 -8.21
N GLU A 295 -11.44 -8.67 -9.50
CA GLU A 295 -12.33 -9.43 -10.38
C GLU A 295 -11.57 -10.64 -10.93
N ASP A 296 -12.11 -11.83 -10.73
CA ASP A 296 -11.60 -13.04 -11.37
C ASP A 296 -12.25 -13.19 -12.75
N LEU A 297 -11.44 -13.01 -13.79
CA LEU A 297 -11.85 -13.04 -15.19
C LEU A 297 -11.76 -14.44 -15.82
N VAL A 298 -11.05 -15.39 -15.19
CA VAL A 298 -10.72 -16.69 -15.82
C VAL A 298 -10.85 -17.83 -14.81
N ALA A 299 -11.99 -18.53 -14.87
CA ALA A 299 -12.23 -19.66 -14.00
C ALA A 299 -11.28 -20.84 -14.27
N ALA A 300 -10.53 -21.26 -13.25
CA ALA A 300 -9.62 -22.41 -13.27
C ALA A 300 -10.19 -23.58 -12.45
N ASN A 301 -10.04 -24.82 -12.91
CA ASN A 301 -10.42 -25.98 -12.09
C ASN A 301 -9.22 -26.37 -11.21
N VAL A 302 -9.36 -26.20 -9.89
CA VAL A 302 -8.30 -26.49 -8.91
C VAL A 302 -8.72 -27.72 -8.09
N GLY A 303 -7.83 -28.71 -8.01
CA GLY A 303 -8.01 -29.88 -7.15
C GLY A 303 -7.40 -29.64 -5.77
N ASP A 304 -8.11 -30.03 -4.72
CA ASP A 304 -7.59 -30.04 -3.36
C ASP A 304 -6.43 -31.05 -3.22
N THR A 305 -5.20 -30.55 -3.08
CA THR A 305 -3.98 -31.37 -2.92
C THR A 305 -3.81 -31.93 -1.51
N THR A 306 -4.59 -31.47 -0.54
CA THR A 306 -4.56 -31.97 0.86
C THR A 306 -5.44 -33.20 1.06
N ASN A 307 -6.31 -33.52 0.10
CA ASN A 307 -7.25 -34.63 0.19
C ASN A 307 -6.83 -35.82 -0.70
N SER A 308 -6.81 -37.02 -0.11
CA SER A 308 -6.64 -38.31 -0.81
C SER A 308 -7.65 -38.56 -1.95
N ARG A 309 -8.74 -37.79 -2.02
CA ARG A 309 -9.64 -37.66 -3.17
C ARG A 309 -9.85 -36.18 -3.49
N PRO A 310 -9.07 -35.59 -4.42
CA PRO A 310 -9.22 -34.19 -4.79
C PRO A 310 -10.60 -33.92 -5.39
N GLU A 311 -11.44 -33.16 -4.70
CA GLU A 311 -12.61 -32.56 -5.35
C GLU A 311 -12.14 -31.41 -6.25
N LEU A 312 -12.43 -31.50 -7.54
CA LEU A 312 -12.17 -30.42 -8.49
C LEU A 312 -13.20 -29.31 -8.29
N GLY A 313 -12.79 -28.22 -7.64
CA GLY A 313 -13.58 -27.01 -7.48
C GLY A 313 -13.28 -25.99 -8.57
N ARG A 314 -14.33 -25.34 -9.10
CA ARG A 314 -14.15 -24.13 -9.92
C ARG A 314 -13.57 -23.04 -9.01
N ASN A 315 -12.35 -22.62 -9.31
CA ASN A 315 -11.47 -21.74 -8.53
C ASN A 315 -11.00 -22.30 -7.18
N GLY A 316 -11.16 -23.62 -6.96
CA GLY A 316 -10.83 -24.29 -5.70
C GLY A 316 -11.74 -23.90 -4.53
N ARG A 317 -11.34 -24.29 -3.32
CA ARG A 317 -11.99 -23.88 -2.06
C ARG A 317 -11.08 -22.87 -1.36
N GLY A 318 -11.37 -21.59 -1.50
CA GLY A 318 -10.67 -20.52 -0.78
C GLY A 318 -11.30 -19.16 -1.01
N ALA A 319 -11.00 -18.23 -0.11
CA ALA A 319 -11.46 -16.84 -0.15
C ALA A 319 -10.28 -15.90 0.06
N PHE A 320 -10.46 -14.64 -0.34
CA PHE A 320 -9.54 -13.57 0.00
C PHE A 320 -9.70 -13.23 1.49
N ASP A 321 -8.71 -13.54 2.30
CA ASP A 321 -8.76 -13.32 3.76
C ASP A 321 -8.52 -11.84 4.12
N SER A 322 -7.38 -11.29 3.72
CA SER A 322 -6.97 -9.94 4.11
C SER A 322 -5.92 -9.37 3.14
N TRP A 323 -5.70 -8.06 3.22
CA TRP A 323 -4.68 -7.36 2.45
C TRP A 323 -4.11 -6.15 3.20
N VAL A 324 -2.86 -5.82 2.88
CA VAL A 324 -2.18 -4.61 3.35
C VAL A 324 -1.87 -3.76 2.13
N LEU A 325 -2.25 -2.49 2.14
CA LEU A 325 -1.71 -1.51 1.21
C LEU A 325 -0.37 -1.03 1.76
N GLN A 326 0.72 -1.41 1.11
CA GLN A 326 2.04 -0.85 1.41
C GLN A 326 2.31 0.29 0.43
N ILE A 327 2.56 1.49 0.95
CA ILE A 327 2.98 2.67 0.18
C ILE A 327 4.36 3.09 0.69
N THR A 328 5.36 3.14 -0.19
CA THR A 328 6.62 3.83 0.09
C THR A 328 6.53 5.26 -0.45
N ASP A 329 6.90 6.26 0.33
CA ASP A 329 6.98 7.65 -0.14
C ASP A 329 8.35 8.00 -0.76
N SER A 330 8.58 9.27 -1.07
CA SER A 330 9.83 9.76 -1.66
C SER A 330 11.03 9.76 -0.70
N ASP A 331 10.79 9.61 0.60
CA ASP A 331 11.82 9.59 1.64
C ASP A 331 12.15 8.14 2.06
N ASP A 332 11.76 7.15 1.23
CA ASP A 332 11.79 5.70 1.48
C ASP A 332 11.00 5.24 2.73
N VAL A 333 10.07 6.07 3.24
CA VAL A 333 9.23 5.72 4.39
C VAL A 333 8.08 4.82 3.96
N VAL A 334 8.00 3.65 4.59
CA VAL A 334 6.97 2.64 4.31
C VAL A 334 5.77 2.81 5.23
N TYR A 335 4.61 3.12 4.64
CA TYR A 335 3.31 3.16 5.29
C TYR A 335 2.54 1.86 4.99
N ASN A 336 2.03 1.22 6.04
CA ASN A 336 1.17 0.05 5.93
C ASN A 336 -0.26 0.42 6.34
N TYR A 337 -1.21 0.19 5.43
CA TYR A 337 -2.65 0.34 5.72
C TYR A 337 -3.29 -1.05 5.69
N GLU A 338 -3.62 -1.54 6.87
CA GLU A 338 -4.30 -2.82 7.09
C GLU A 338 -5.81 -2.70 6.89
N THR A 339 -6.44 -3.75 6.37
CA THR A 339 -7.90 -3.84 6.32
C THR A 339 -8.49 -4.19 7.70
N ASP A 340 -9.48 -3.44 8.19
CA ASP A 340 -10.20 -3.78 9.44
C ASP A 340 -11.24 -4.88 9.20
N ILE A 341 -10.75 -6.07 8.82
CA ILE A 341 -11.55 -7.28 8.72
C ILE A 341 -11.38 -8.12 10.00
N GLN A 342 -12.51 -8.50 10.60
CA GLN A 342 -12.58 -9.18 11.89
C GLN A 342 -13.53 -10.37 11.80
N ALA A 343 -13.09 -11.57 12.18
CA ALA A 343 -14.01 -12.69 12.39
C ALA A 343 -14.62 -12.59 13.80
N VAL A 344 -15.95 -12.51 13.88
CA VAL A 344 -16.69 -12.39 15.13
C VAL A 344 -17.42 -13.70 15.39
N ILE A 345 -16.96 -14.45 16.40
CA ILE A 345 -17.67 -15.66 16.85
C ILE A 345 -19.05 -15.22 17.38
N LYS A 346 -20.10 -15.87 16.90
CA LYS A 346 -21.51 -15.56 17.21
C LYS A 346 -22.11 -16.58 18.15
N THR A 347 -21.81 -17.86 17.94
CA THR A 347 -22.14 -18.92 18.90
C THR A 347 -20.92 -19.77 19.23
N LEU A 348 -20.95 -20.44 20.38
CA LEU A 348 -19.98 -21.44 20.82
C LEU A 348 -20.46 -22.86 20.50
N PRO A 349 -19.56 -23.85 20.38
CA PRO A 349 -19.93 -25.27 20.32
C PRO A 349 -20.61 -25.75 21.59
N ILE A 350 -21.36 -26.85 21.50
CA ILE A 350 -22.13 -27.42 22.62
C ILE A 350 -21.31 -28.48 23.38
N TYR A 351 -20.45 -29.21 22.68
CA TYR A 351 -19.74 -30.39 23.17
C TYR A 351 -18.22 -30.22 23.21
N GLY A 352 -17.76 -28.98 23.16
CA GLY A 352 -16.35 -28.62 23.31
C GLY A 352 -16.15 -27.14 23.61
N THR A 353 -14.92 -26.77 23.91
CA THR A 353 -14.51 -25.38 24.18
C THR A 353 -13.72 -24.83 22.99
N LEU A 354 -14.01 -23.59 22.59
CA LEU A 354 -13.16 -22.84 21.67
C LEU A 354 -12.14 -22.00 22.44
N TYR A 355 -10.91 -22.00 21.96
CA TYR A 355 -9.83 -21.13 22.39
C TYR A 355 -9.36 -20.29 21.21
N LYS A 356 -8.80 -19.11 21.47
CA LYS A 356 -7.89 -18.49 20.51
C LYS A 356 -6.69 -19.40 20.32
N TYR A 357 -6.17 -19.49 19.09
CA TYR A 357 -4.87 -20.09 18.87
C TYR A 357 -3.77 -19.17 19.43
N ASP A 358 -2.82 -19.76 20.14
CA ASP A 358 -1.62 -19.08 20.62
C ASP A 358 -0.41 -19.62 19.84
N VAL A 359 0.26 -18.73 19.09
CA VAL A 359 1.43 -19.08 18.28
C VAL A 359 2.66 -19.36 19.16
N ALA A 360 2.78 -18.72 20.34
CA ALA A 360 3.93 -18.87 21.21
C ALA A 360 3.97 -20.25 21.90
N THR A 361 2.81 -20.79 22.27
CA THR A 361 2.67 -22.18 22.75
C THR A 361 2.36 -23.18 21.64
N GLY A 362 1.99 -22.70 20.44
CA GLY A 362 1.55 -23.53 19.31
C GLY A 362 0.22 -24.25 19.56
N GLY A 363 -0.64 -23.71 20.43
CA GLY A 363 -1.77 -24.45 21.01
C GLY A 363 -2.94 -23.59 21.49
N ARG A 364 -3.54 -23.99 22.62
CA ARG A 364 -4.72 -23.33 23.22
C ARG A 364 -4.30 -22.07 23.99
N GLY A 365 -4.65 -20.90 23.47
CA GLY A 365 -4.59 -19.62 24.19
C GLY A 365 -5.85 -19.38 25.03
N ASP A 366 -6.31 -18.12 25.10
CA ASP A 366 -7.50 -17.75 25.88
C ASP A 366 -8.79 -18.45 25.40
N ALA A 367 -9.58 -18.97 26.33
CA ALA A 367 -10.90 -19.53 26.06
C ALA A 367 -11.89 -18.45 25.61
N ILE A 368 -12.63 -18.73 24.53
CA ILE A 368 -13.60 -17.82 23.92
C ILE A 368 -14.88 -17.77 24.77
N GLN A 369 -15.11 -16.63 25.43
CA GLN A 369 -16.09 -16.51 26.51
C GLN A 369 -17.55 -16.36 26.03
N LEU A 370 -18.50 -16.83 26.82
CA LEU A 370 -19.96 -16.68 26.63
C LEU A 370 -20.53 -15.39 27.28
N VAL A 371 -21.69 -14.91 26.85
CA VAL A 371 -22.40 -13.83 27.55
C VAL A 371 -23.00 -14.35 28.86
N GLU A 372 -22.64 -13.74 29.99
CA GLU A 372 -23.11 -14.15 31.32
C GLU A 372 -24.60 -13.78 31.54
N GLY A 373 -25.44 -14.78 31.87
CA GLY A 373 -26.75 -14.63 32.52
C GLY A 373 -28.03 -14.61 31.67
N GLN A 374 -28.56 -15.78 31.25
CA GLN A 374 -29.96 -15.95 30.79
C GLN A 374 -30.66 -17.15 31.49
N GLU A 375 -31.32 -18.11 30.78
CA GLU A 375 -32.07 -19.24 31.41
C GLU A 375 -31.95 -20.60 30.67
N ARG A 376 -32.13 -21.72 31.41
CA ARG A 376 -31.70 -23.10 31.07
C ARG A 376 -32.75 -23.94 30.35
N TYR A 377 -32.29 -24.81 29.44
CA TYR A 377 -33.03 -26.00 29.01
C TYR A 377 -32.45 -27.25 29.65
N GLU A 378 -33.21 -27.88 30.55
CA GLU A 378 -32.85 -29.17 31.13
C GLU A 378 -33.53 -30.28 30.33
N LYS A 379 -32.73 -31.28 29.89
CA LYS A 379 -33.27 -32.56 29.43
C LYS A 379 -32.40 -33.70 29.96
N GLU A 380 -33.05 -34.85 30.17
CA GLU A 380 -32.60 -35.95 31.01
C GLU A 380 -31.32 -36.65 30.52
N CYS A 381 -30.52 -37.12 31.50
CA CYS A 381 -29.27 -37.85 31.31
C CYS A 381 -29.50 -39.16 30.54
N TYR A 382 -28.53 -39.57 29.70
CA TYR A 382 -28.39 -40.96 29.26
C TYR A 382 -27.16 -41.56 29.97
N ASP A 383 -27.38 -42.62 30.76
CA ASP A 383 -26.41 -43.39 31.54
C ASP A 383 -25.61 -42.65 32.64
N ASN A 384 -24.65 -43.34 33.25
CA ASN A 384 -23.93 -42.98 34.48
C ASN A 384 -23.38 -41.53 34.45
N CYS A 385 -23.96 -40.67 35.30
CA CYS A 385 -23.67 -39.23 35.33
C CYS A 385 -22.52 -38.83 36.30
N ASP A 386 -21.59 -39.74 36.66
CA ASP A 386 -20.48 -39.46 37.60
C ASP A 386 -19.38 -38.49 37.07
N SER A 387 -19.40 -38.10 35.79
CA SER A 387 -18.42 -37.16 35.20
C SER A 387 -19.01 -36.07 34.30
N ARG A 388 -20.33 -35.91 34.20
CA ARG A 388 -20.97 -35.07 33.16
C ARG A 388 -21.86 -33.95 33.70
N PHE A 389 -21.23 -32.85 34.09
CA PHE A 389 -21.89 -31.55 34.20
C PHE A 389 -21.56 -30.68 32.97
N GLY A 390 -22.59 -30.13 32.31
CA GLY A 390 -22.45 -28.91 31.48
C GLY A 390 -21.87 -29.06 30.06
N VAL A 391 -22.57 -29.76 29.16
CA VAL A 391 -22.39 -29.58 27.70
C VAL A 391 -23.29 -28.44 27.21
N GLY A 392 -22.70 -27.24 27.13
CA GLY A 392 -23.38 -25.98 26.86
C GLY A 392 -23.56 -25.10 28.11
N CYS A 393 -23.47 -23.79 27.93
CA CYS A 393 -23.81 -22.80 28.96
C CYS A 393 -25.27 -22.97 29.37
N PRO A 394 -25.65 -22.69 30.63
CA PRO A 394 -27.01 -22.95 31.09
C PRO A 394 -28.08 -22.01 30.50
N PHE A 395 -27.85 -21.32 29.38
CA PHE A 395 -28.48 -20.03 29.09
C PHE A 395 -28.92 -19.81 27.62
N SER A 396 -28.74 -20.77 26.72
CA SER A 396 -29.14 -20.67 25.31
C SER A 396 -30.19 -21.71 24.91
N THR A 397 -31.35 -21.26 24.43
CA THR A 397 -32.34 -22.15 23.75
C THR A 397 -31.98 -22.42 22.29
N SER A 398 -30.83 -21.91 21.83
CA SER A 398 -30.37 -22.04 20.45
C SER A 398 -29.80 -23.43 20.18
N LYS A 399 -30.30 -24.08 19.12
CA LYS A 399 -29.70 -25.32 18.57
C LYS A 399 -28.31 -25.10 17.95
N ASP A 400 -27.87 -23.85 17.88
CA ASP A 400 -26.56 -23.43 17.38
C ASP A 400 -25.55 -23.15 18.52
N GLY A 401 -25.91 -23.40 19.78
CA GLY A 401 -25.04 -23.18 20.95
C GLY A 401 -25.13 -21.78 21.56
N ASP A 402 -24.19 -21.45 22.44
CA ASP A 402 -24.27 -20.26 23.31
C ASP A 402 -23.81 -18.98 22.64
N VAL A 403 -24.42 -17.84 22.98
CA VAL A 403 -23.99 -16.55 22.44
C VAL A 403 -22.62 -16.16 23.00
N ALA A 404 -21.63 -16.06 22.11
CA ALA A 404 -20.28 -15.62 22.44
C ALA A 404 -20.27 -14.12 22.83
N LYS A 405 -19.39 -13.72 23.76
CA LYS A 405 -19.20 -12.29 24.12
C LYS A 405 -18.85 -11.49 22.87
N ARG A 406 -19.43 -10.30 22.70
CA ARG A 406 -19.17 -9.38 21.55
C ARG A 406 -17.72 -8.88 21.43
N THR A 407 -16.92 -9.14 22.47
CA THR A 407 -15.47 -8.91 22.54
C THR A 407 -14.64 -10.00 21.85
N ASN A 408 -15.23 -11.16 21.55
CA ASN A 408 -14.57 -12.28 20.89
C ASN A 408 -14.47 -12.02 19.38
N ARG A 409 -13.51 -11.16 19.05
CA ARG A 409 -13.17 -10.80 17.67
C ARG A 409 -11.73 -11.19 17.40
N LEU A 410 -11.55 -11.93 16.32
CA LEU A 410 -10.27 -12.32 15.78
C LEU A 410 -9.92 -11.29 14.69
N ARG A 411 -8.73 -10.68 14.75
CA ARG A 411 -8.34 -9.62 13.79
C ARG A 411 -7.43 -10.18 12.71
N ALA A 412 -7.58 -9.70 11.49
CA ALA A 412 -6.86 -10.25 10.35
C ALA A 412 -5.39 -9.85 10.18
N PHE A 413 -4.75 -9.32 11.23
CA PHE A 413 -3.29 -9.12 11.29
C PHE A 413 -2.68 -9.53 12.64
N SER A 414 -3.50 -9.99 13.59
CA SER A 414 -3.03 -10.66 14.81
C SER A 414 -2.90 -12.16 14.60
N GLU A 415 -2.09 -12.79 15.45
CA GLU A 415 -1.95 -14.24 15.58
C GLU A 415 -3.29 -14.94 15.93
N ASP A 416 -4.24 -14.20 16.52
CA ASP A 416 -5.61 -14.62 16.88
C ASP A 416 -6.49 -15.14 15.73
N ARG A 417 -6.05 -15.16 14.46
CA ARG A 417 -6.90 -15.54 13.30
C ARG A 417 -7.42 -16.98 13.37
N SER A 418 -6.72 -17.85 14.09
CA SER A 418 -7.09 -19.26 14.27
C SER A 418 -7.81 -19.49 15.60
N VAL A 419 -8.72 -20.48 15.63
CA VAL A 419 -9.32 -20.99 16.85
C VAL A 419 -8.99 -22.46 17.03
N VAL A 420 -8.75 -22.87 18.28
CA VAL A 420 -8.58 -24.28 18.65
C VAL A 420 -9.89 -24.76 19.24
N TYR A 421 -10.45 -25.83 18.66
CA TYR A 421 -11.56 -26.56 19.27
C TYR A 421 -11.00 -27.73 20.08
N ALA A 422 -11.34 -27.75 21.37
CA ALA A 422 -11.15 -28.92 22.22
C ALA A 422 -12.50 -29.59 22.46
N PRO A 423 -12.73 -30.84 22.01
CA PRO A 423 -13.91 -31.58 22.45
C PRO A 423 -13.86 -31.81 23.96
N ASN A 424 -15.02 -31.92 24.58
CA ASN A 424 -15.12 -32.39 25.97
C ASN A 424 -14.70 -33.86 26.06
N ASP A 425 -14.24 -34.28 27.24
CA ASP A 425 -13.75 -35.64 27.49
C ASP A 425 -14.78 -36.71 27.06
N ASP A 426 -14.28 -37.76 26.41
CA ASP A 426 -15.05 -38.86 25.80
C ASP A 426 -16.09 -38.46 24.73
N TYR A 427 -16.20 -37.18 24.33
CA TYR A 427 -17.17 -36.78 23.31
C TYR A 427 -16.83 -37.32 21.91
N LEU A 428 -17.84 -37.89 21.25
CA LEU A 428 -17.77 -38.39 19.88
C LEU A 428 -19.08 -38.04 19.17
N GLY A 429 -18.99 -37.38 18.02
CA GLY A 429 -20.15 -36.91 17.27
C GLY A 429 -19.94 -35.54 16.64
N ALA A 430 -21.01 -35.03 16.04
CA ALA A 430 -21.01 -33.75 15.34
C ALA A 430 -21.26 -32.57 16.31
N ASP A 431 -20.41 -31.55 16.22
CA ASP A 431 -20.56 -30.27 16.92
C ASP A 431 -20.46 -29.12 15.91
N SER A 432 -20.80 -27.90 16.31
CA SER A 432 -20.74 -26.74 15.41
C SER A 432 -20.77 -25.41 16.13
N PHE A 433 -20.19 -24.39 15.51
CA PHE A 433 -20.28 -23.01 15.98
C PHE A 433 -20.55 -22.06 14.81
N ASN A 434 -21.07 -20.86 15.10
CA ASN A 434 -21.36 -19.86 14.08
C ASN A 434 -20.46 -18.63 14.24
N TYR A 435 -20.08 -18.03 13.12
CA TYR A 435 -19.33 -16.78 13.06
C TYR A 435 -19.95 -15.81 12.04
N ALA A 436 -19.51 -14.56 12.04
CA ALA A 436 -19.72 -13.64 10.92
C ALA A 436 -18.43 -12.85 10.69
N ILE A 437 -18.20 -12.44 9.45
CA ILE A 437 -17.10 -11.53 9.10
C ILE A 437 -17.59 -10.11 9.24
N ARG A 438 -16.79 -9.25 9.86
CA ARG A 438 -17.02 -7.81 9.96
C ARG A 438 -15.96 -7.07 9.17
N LEU A 439 -16.35 -6.12 8.34
CA LEU A 439 -15.47 -5.25 7.56
C LEU A 439 -15.99 -3.81 7.65
N ASP A 440 -15.12 -2.86 8.04
CA ASP A 440 -15.45 -1.43 8.18
C ASP A 440 -16.80 -1.18 8.89
N GLY A 441 -16.98 -1.83 10.03
CA GLY A 441 -18.19 -1.75 10.83
C GLY A 441 -19.37 -2.63 10.39
N VAL A 442 -19.45 -3.04 9.12
CA VAL A 442 -20.54 -3.86 8.53
C VAL A 442 -20.31 -5.35 8.81
N GLU A 443 -21.35 -6.11 9.20
CA GLU A 443 -21.26 -7.57 9.41
C GLU A 443 -21.92 -8.37 8.28
N SER A 444 -21.33 -9.51 7.93
CA SER A 444 -21.86 -10.49 6.99
C SER A 444 -23.07 -11.26 7.55
N THR A 445 -23.72 -12.04 6.70
CA THR A 445 -24.58 -13.14 7.16
C THR A 445 -23.79 -14.12 8.02
N ARG A 446 -24.47 -14.79 8.96
CA ARG A 446 -23.84 -15.83 9.80
C ARG A 446 -23.45 -17.03 8.94
N GLN A 447 -22.27 -17.56 9.20
CA GLN A 447 -21.73 -18.78 8.61
C GLN A 447 -21.50 -19.82 9.71
N LYS A 448 -21.64 -21.10 9.36
CA LYS A 448 -21.58 -22.22 10.30
C LYS A 448 -20.36 -23.11 10.04
N VAL A 449 -19.55 -23.33 11.06
CA VAL A 449 -18.47 -24.33 11.04
C VAL A 449 -19.00 -25.62 11.64
N GLY A 450 -18.89 -26.71 10.90
CA GLY A 450 -19.23 -28.06 11.36
C GLY A 450 -17.97 -28.84 11.74
N ILE A 451 -18.05 -29.58 12.84
CA ILE A 451 -16.97 -30.39 13.43
C ILE A 451 -17.52 -31.81 13.62
N ASP A 452 -16.71 -32.85 13.42
CA ASP A 452 -17.10 -34.24 13.66
C ASP A 452 -15.98 -34.99 14.39
N VAL A 453 -16.21 -35.26 15.68
CA VAL A 453 -15.24 -35.82 16.61
C VAL A 453 -15.33 -37.34 16.56
N ARG A 454 -14.25 -38.00 16.14
CA ARG A 454 -14.22 -39.45 15.90
C ARG A 454 -12.98 -40.07 16.55
N LYS A 455 -13.10 -41.33 16.99
CA LYS A 455 -11.94 -42.11 17.46
C LYS A 455 -10.93 -42.24 16.31
N CYS A 456 -9.70 -41.78 16.55
CA CYS A 456 -8.60 -41.97 15.62
C CYS A 456 -8.37 -43.47 15.35
N ARG A 457 -8.06 -43.84 14.10
CA ARG A 457 -7.92 -45.24 13.65
C ARG A 457 -6.50 -45.64 13.25
N ALA A 458 -5.62 -44.67 13.00
CA ALA A 458 -4.20 -44.91 12.75
C ALA A 458 -3.46 -44.94 14.10
N ARG A 459 -2.36 -45.69 14.18
CA ARG A 459 -1.60 -45.82 15.45
C ARG A 459 -0.59 -44.69 15.67
N ASP A 460 -0.19 -44.02 14.59
CA ASP A 460 1.00 -43.17 14.54
C ASP A 460 0.74 -41.75 13.98
N ASP A 461 -0.50 -41.42 13.61
CA ASP A 461 -0.86 -40.17 12.90
C ASP A 461 -2.13 -39.49 13.47
N CYS A 462 -2.25 -39.48 14.79
CA CYS A 462 -3.35 -38.81 15.52
C CYS A 462 -2.93 -37.44 16.08
N ALA A 463 -1.79 -36.90 15.64
CA ALA A 463 -1.06 -35.81 16.28
C ALA A 463 -1.65 -34.39 16.05
N ASN A 464 -2.98 -34.27 16.04
CA ASN A 464 -3.66 -32.97 16.17
C ASN A 464 -3.76 -32.50 17.63
N GLU A 465 -3.27 -33.28 18.59
CA GLU A 465 -3.02 -32.83 19.96
C GLU A 465 -1.74 -31.99 20.02
N LEU A 466 -1.88 -30.73 19.60
CA LEU A 466 -0.88 -29.68 19.82
C LEU A 466 -0.81 -29.33 21.32
N GLY A 467 0.10 -29.99 22.04
CA GLY A 467 0.33 -29.79 23.48
C GLY A 467 0.22 -31.10 24.25
N GLY A 468 1.36 -31.70 24.60
CA GLY A 468 1.45 -33.04 25.17
C GLY A 468 1.10 -33.17 26.66
N ASP A 469 -0.13 -32.84 27.05
CA ASP A 469 -0.67 -33.13 28.39
C ASP A 469 -1.26 -34.55 28.48
N TYR A 470 -0.38 -35.56 28.38
CA TYR A 470 -0.74 -36.93 28.72
C TYR A 470 -0.78 -37.09 30.25
N ILE A 471 -1.95 -36.95 30.87
CA ILE A 471 -2.18 -37.50 32.21
C ILE A 471 -2.42 -39.01 32.03
N PRO A 472 -1.49 -39.90 32.44
CA PRO A 472 -1.63 -41.32 32.18
C PRO A 472 -2.70 -41.91 33.12
N PHE A 473 -3.91 -42.13 32.59
CA PHE A 473 -4.88 -43.02 33.21
C PHE A 473 -4.33 -44.45 33.27
N ARG A 474 -3.66 -44.78 34.37
CA ARG A 474 -3.41 -46.17 34.75
C ARG A 474 -4.74 -46.87 34.92
N ARG A 475 -5.03 -47.85 34.07
CA ARG A 475 -5.87 -48.97 34.51
C ARG A 475 -5.11 -49.71 35.60
N PHE A 476 -5.74 -49.87 36.76
CA PHE A 476 -5.52 -51.04 37.59
C PHE A 476 -6.38 -52.18 37.03
N ASP A 477 -5.95 -53.43 37.29
CA ASP A 477 -6.73 -54.64 37.00
C ASP A 477 -8.05 -54.69 37.80
#